data_AF-A0A7K4GY36-F1
#
_entry.id   AF-A0A7K4GY36-F1
#
_cell.length_a   1.000
_cell.length_b   1.000
_cell.length_c   1.000
_cell.angle_alpha   90.00
_cell.angle_beta   90.00
_cell.angle_gamma   90.00
#
_symmetry.space_group_name_H-M   'P 1'
#
loop_
_entity.id
_entity.type
_entity.pdbx_description
1 polymer ?
#
loop_
_entity_poly.entity_id
_entity_poly.type
_entity_poly.pdbx_seq_one_letter_code
_entity_poly.pdbx_strand_id
1 'polypeptide(L)'
;MSQFFTMISNYDDYIIDIPGAKEALKIPEYQPGDTLRLMAPLYVSCFTESDLIKFLKENIRLLSGCEDLMRILHKDWDIFVISTSYSQFAYNISKVLNIPSDHVYSTELNINQLKDGLIDIKDSIVFLIKEIFEKYLLNNKDLESVIDDLNEFFLEKQRI
;
A
#
# COMPACT_ATOMS: atom_id res chain seq x y z
N MET A 1 -13.15 -2.13 -6.84
CA MET A 1 -12.24 -1.59 -5.81
C MET A 1 -13.09 -0.89 -4.75
N SER A 2 -12.74 -0.99 -3.47
CA SER A 2 -13.56 -0.38 -2.40
C SER A 2 -13.42 1.16 -2.43
N GLN A 3 -14.48 1.90 -2.09
CA GLN A 3 -14.46 3.36 -2.12
C GLN A 3 -13.43 3.97 -1.16
N PHE A 4 -13.18 3.29 -0.03
CA PHE A 4 -12.13 3.66 0.91
C PHE A 4 -10.75 3.60 0.28
N PHE A 5 -10.42 2.49 -0.40
CA PHE A 5 -9.14 2.38 -1.09
C PHE A 5 -9.01 3.45 -2.18
N THR A 6 -10.07 3.73 -2.93
CA THR A 6 -10.07 4.80 -3.94
C THR A 6 -9.78 6.18 -3.31
N MET A 7 -10.33 6.49 -2.14
CA MET A 7 -10.02 7.75 -1.44
C MET A 7 -8.53 7.86 -1.11
N ILE A 8 -7.93 6.80 -0.54
CA ILE A 8 -6.50 6.80 -0.17
C ILE A 8 -5.61 6.83 -1.42
N SER A 9 -6.00 6.13 -2.48
CA SER A 9 -5.28 6.13 -3.76
C SER A 9 -5.29 7.50 -4.43
N ASN A 10 -6.44 8.17 -4.45
CA ASN A 10 -6.52 9.52 -5.01
C ASN A 10 -5.75 10.54 -4.15
N TYR A 11 -5.60 10.29 -2.85
CA TYR A 11 -4.78 11.12 -1.97
C TYR A 11 -3.27 10.94 -2.24
N ASP A 12 -2.81 9.72 -2.48
CA ASP A 12 -1.44 9.45 -3.00
C ASP A 12 -1.21 10.21 -4.31
N ASP A 13 -2.12 10.11 -5.27
CA ASP A 13 -2.04 10.85 -6.54
C ASP A 13 -2.03 12.38 -6.31
N TYR A 14 -2.84 12.91 -5.38
CA TYR A 14 -2.84 14.34 -5.03
C TYR A 14 -1.47 14.83 -4.54
N ILE A 15 -0.80 14.08 -3.66
CA ILE A 15 0.52 14.46 -3.13
C ILE A 15 1.55 14.57 -4.26
N ILE A 16 1.43 13.71 -5.28
CA ILE A 16 2.36 13.62 -6.40
C ILE A 16 2.05 14.64 -7.50
N ASP A 17 0.78 14.74 -7.88
CA ASP A 17 0.37 15.47 -9.08
C ASP A 17 0.25 16.98 -8.84
N ILE A 18 0.06 17.41 -7.59
CA ILE A 18 -0.02 18.83 -7.24
C ILE A 18 1.38 19.42 -7.02
N PRO A 19 1.81 20.38 -7.87
CA PRO A 19 3.13 21.00 -7.73
C PRO A 19 3.28 21.70 -6.38
N GLY A 20 4.37 21.41 -5.66
CA GLY A 20 4.65 22.03 -4.37
C GLY A 20 3.99 21.35 -3.16
N ALA A 21 3.13 20.34 -3.37
CA ALA A 21 2.42 19.67 -2.28
C ALA A 21 3.40 18.96 -1.33
N LYS A 22 4.38 18.22 -1.87
CA LYS A 22 5.39 17.52 -1.05
C LYS A 22 6.23 18.48 -0.21
N GLU A 23 6.61 19.63 -0.78
CA GLU A 23 7.37 20.65 -0.08
C GLU A 23 6.55 21.32 1.02
N ALA A 24 5.28 21.64 0.74
CA ALA A 24 4.36 22.20 1.72
C ALA A 24 4.11 21.24 2.89
N LEU A 25 3.96 19.95 2.58
CA LEU A 25 3.74 18.87 3.55
C LEU A 25 5.04 18.32 4.17
N LYS A 26 6.21 18.84 3.76
CA LYS A 26 7.54 18.45 4.27
C LYS A 26 7.86 16.96 4.16
N ILE A 27 7.43 16.33 3.05
CA ILE A 27 7.64 14.91 2.73
C ILE A 27 8.35 14.74 1.37
N PRO A 28 9.56 15.30 1.20
CA PRO A 28 10.26 15.27 -0.09
C PRO A 28 10.52 13.84 -0.61
N GLU A 29 10.64 12.88 0.30
CA GLU A 29 10.88 11.46 0.03
C GLU A 29 9.66 10.67 -0.42
N TYR A 30 8.44 11.24 -0.36
CA TYR A 30 7.21 10.58 -0.82
C TYR A 30 7.28 10.25 -2.32
N GLN A 31 6.88 9.03 -2.67
CA GLN A 31 6.96 8.46 -4.02
C GLN A 31 5.58 8.09 -4.57
N PRO A 32 5.38 8.15 -5.90
CA PRO A 32 4.15 7.65 -6.49
C PRO A 32 3.94 6.16 -6.22
N GLY A 33 2.71 5.79 -5.87
CA GLY A 33 2.36 4.40 -5.54
C GLY A 33 2.57 4.05 -4.07
N ASP A 34 2.74 5.05 -3.20
CA ASP A 34 2.82 4.90 -1.75
C ASP A 34 1.44 4.68 -1.10
N THR A 35 0.36 4.55 -1.88
CA THR A 35 -0.98 4.17 -1.38
C THR A 35 -0.93 2.99 -0.39
N LEU A 36 -0.17 1.93 -0.72
CA LEU A 36 -0.03 0.78 0.19
C LEU A 36 0.79 1.13 1.43
N ARG A 37 1.80 1.99 1.33
CA ARG A 37 2.51 2.50 2.51
C ARG A 37 1.57 3.22 3.47
N LEU A 38 0.64 4.04 2.97
CA LEU A 38 -0.40 4.69 3.79
C LEU A 38 -1.37 3.69 4.41
N MET A 39 -1.70 2.62 3.70
CA MET A 39 -2.62 1.59 4.17
C MET A 39 -1.97 0.61 5.16
N ALA A 40 -0.64 0.54 5.23
CA ALA A 40 0.09 -0.46 6.00
C ALA A 40 -0.35 -0.55 7.48
N PRO A 41 -0.51 0.57 8.23
CA PRO A 41 -0.96 0.51 9.62
C PRO A 41 -2.34 -0.17 9.78
N LEU A 42 -3.27 0.10 8.86
CA LEU A 42 -4.62 -0.51 8.88
C LEU A 42 -4.52 -2.03 8.70
N TYR A 43 -3.72 -2.49 7.73
CA TYR A 43 -3.56 -3.91 7.48
C TYR A 43 -2.92 -4.63 8.66
N VAL A 44 -1.84 -4.09 9.23
CA VAL A 44 -1.17 -4.75 10.36
C VAL A 44 -2.01 -4.74 11.63
N SER A 45 -2.93 -3.78 11.80
CA SER A 45 -3.87 -3.76 12.92
C SER A 45 -4.90 -4.91 12.85
N CYS A 46 -5.26 -5.33 11.64
CA CYS A 46 -6.30 -6.33 11.40
C CYS A 46 -5.74 -7.74 11.19
N PHE A 47 -4.51 -7.86 10.66
CA PHE A 47 -3.97 -9.13 10.16
C PHE A 47 -2.64 -9.50 10.82
N THR A 48 -2.38 -10.80 10.93
CA THR A 48 -1.06 -11.33 11.24
C THR A 48 -0.28 -11.67 9.97
N GLU A 49 1.03 -11.89 10.10
CA GLU A 49 1.89 -12.38 9.00
C GLU A 49 1.32 -13.67 8.41
N SER A 50 0.88 -14.59 9.27
CA SER A 50 0.26 -15.85 8.86
C SER A 50 -1.05 -15.65 8.11
N ASP A 51 -1.87 -14.68 8.50
CA ASP A 51 -3.14 -14.39 7.82
C ASP A 51 -2.89 -13.88 6.40
N LEU A 52 -1.93 -12.96 6.24
CA LEU A 52 -1.54 -12.43 4.94
C LEU A 52 -0.98 -13.54 4.04
N ILE A 53 -0.03 -14.35 4.54
CA ILE A 53 0.55 -15.46 3.77
C ILE A 53 -0.53 -16.47 3.35
N LYS A 54 -1.47 -16.79 4.25
CA LYS A 54 -2.57 -17.71 3.94
C LYS A 54 -3.47 -17.13 2.86
N PHE A 55 -3.90 -15.87 3.01
CA PHE A 55 -4.73 -15.17 2.03
C PHE A 55 -4.05 -15.15 0.65
N LEU A 56 -2.74 -14.87 0.61
CA LEU A 56 -1.97 -14.88 -0.63
C LEU A 56 -1.97 -16.26 -1.29
N LYS A 57 -1.66 -17.32 -0.56
CA LYS A 57 -1.65 -18.70 -1.10
C LYS A 57 -3.00 -19.10 -1.70
N GLU A 58 -4.10 -18.64 -1.12
CA GLU A 58 -5.46 -18.95 -1.59
C GLU A 58 -5.90 -18.11 -2.79
N ASN A 59 -5.30 -16.93 -3.01
CA ASN A 59 -5.79 -15.93 -3.97
C ASN A 59 -4.80 -15.54 -5.07
N ILE A 60 -3.56 -16.04 -5.06
CA ILE A 60 -2.60 -15.81 -6.14
C ILE A 60 -3.17 -16.32 -7.46
N ARG A 61 -3.19 -15.42 -8.46
CA ARG A 61 -3.57 -15.74 -9.84
C ARG A 61 -2.55 -15.13 -10.77
N LEU A 62 -2.11 -15.93 -11.72
CA LEU A 62 -1.26 -15.46 -12.81
C LEU A 62 -2.13 -15.16 -14.03
N LEU A 63 -1.68 -14.20 -14.83
CA LEU A 63 -2.23 -14.01 -16.16
C LEU A 63 -1.92 -15.24 -17.02
N SER A 64 -2.86 -15.64 -17.87
CA SER A 64 -2.66 -16.76 -18.79
C SER A 64 -1.42 -16.55 -19.65
N GLY A 65 -0.60 -17.59 -19.80
CA GLY A 65 0.67 -17.53 -20.55
C GLY A 65 1.85 -16.90 -19.81
N CYS A 66 1.67 -16.42 -18.57
CA CYS A 66 2.76 -15.82 -17.79
C CYS A 66 3.86 -16.86 -17.50
N GLU A 67 3.52 -18.08 -17.09
CA GLU A 67 4.49 -19.14 -16.83
C GLU A 67 5.26 -19.56 -18.10
N ASP A 68 4.59 -19.58 -19.25
CA ASP A 68 5.22 -19.90 -20.53
C ASP A 68 6.21 -18.80 -20.97
N LEU A 69 5.80 -17.54 -20.82
CA LEU A 69 6.67 -16.39 -21.08
C LEU A 69 7.91 -16.44 -20.18
N MET A 70 7.72 -16.64 -18.88
CA MET A 70 8.82 -16.71 -17.91
C MET A 70 9.80 -17.83 -18.26
N ARG A 71 9.31 -19.00 -18.68
CA ARG A 71 10.16 -20.11 -19.13
C ARG A 71 11.02 -19.77 -20.35
N ILE A 72 10.51 -18.92 -21.24
CA ILE A 72 11.28 -18.45 -22.40
C ILE A 72 12.32 -17.43 -21.97
N LEU A 73 11.94 -16.45 -21.14
CA LEU A 73 12.82 -15.38 -20.70
C LEU A 73 14.01 -15.90 -19.89
N HIS A 74 13.77 -16.84 -18.96
CA HIS A 74 14.81 -17.46 -18.12
C HIS A 74 15.94 -18.17 -18.89
N LYS A 75 15.81 -18.38 -20.20
CA LYS A 75 16.88 -18.98 -21.01
C LYS A 75 18.05 -18.03 -21.22
N ASP A 76 17.76 -16.75 -21.40
CA ASP A 76 18.73 -15.75 -21.86
C ASP A 76 18.72 -14.45 -21.03
N TRP A 77 17.80 -14.32 -20.08
CA TRP A 77 17.58 -13.09 -19.31
C TRP A 77 17.61 -13.33 -17.81
N ASP A 78 18.30 -12.46 -17.10
CA ASP A 78 18.10 -12.24 -15.67
C ASP A 78 16.87 -11.35 -15.48
N ILE A 79 15.90 -11.83 -14.71
CA ILE A 79 14.61 -11.16 -14.55
C ILE A 79 14.56 -10.51 -13.18
N PHE A 80 14.20 -9.22 -13.16
CA PHE A 80 14.04 -8.42 -11.95
C PHE A 80 12.60 -7.92 -11.84
N VAL A 81 12.07 -7.90 -10.62
CA VAL A 81 10.73 -7.41 -10.30
C VAL A 81 10.86 -6.19 -9.41
N ILE A 82 10.25 -5.09 -9.84
CA ILE A 82 10.07 -3.87 -9.03
C ILE A 82 8.57 -3.70 -8.88
N SER A 83 8.07 -3.73 -7.64
CA SER A 83 6.64 -3.74 -7.36
C SER A 83 6.30 -2.79 -6.23
N THR A 84 5.26 -1.97 -6.39
CA THR A 84 4.72 -1.15 -5.29
C THR A 84 3.85 -1.97 -4.31
N SER A 85 3.66 -3.27 -4.58
CA SER A 85 2.99 -4.20 -3.66
C SER A 85 3.83 -4.49 -2.42
N TYR A 86 3.19 -4.95 -1.34
CA TYR A 86 3.93 -5.39 -0.16
C TYR A 86 4.85 -6.57 -0.44
N SER A 87 5.99 -6.59 0.26
CA SER A 87 7.01 -7.65 0.23
C SER A 87 6.43 -9.07 0.22
N GLN A 88 5.47 -9.38 1.10
CA GLN A 88 4.84 -10.70 1.16
C GLN A 88 4.22 -11.10 -0.18
N PHE A 89 3.51 -10.20 -0.85
CA PHE A 89 2.91 -10.47 -2.16
C PHE A 89 4.00 -10.62 -3.24
N ALA A 90 4.90 -9.65 -3.32
CA ALA A 90 5.94 -9.59 -4.35
C ALA A 90 6.84 -10.83 -4.32
N TYR A 91 7.31 -11.24 -3.14
CA TYR A 91 8.15 -12.43 -2.99
C TYR A 91 7.39 -13.73 -3.30
N ASN A 92 6.12 -13.85 -2.88
CA ASN A 92 5.35 -15.08 -3.15
C ASN A 92 5.04 -15.25 -4.64
N ILE A 93 4.65 -14.19 -5.36
CA ILE A 93 4.44 -14.26 -6.81
C ILE A 93 5.76 -14.55 -7.54
N SER A 94 6.83 -13.85 -7.18
CA SER A 94 8.15 -14.04 -7.80
C SER A 94 8.66 -15.46 -7.61
N LYS A 95 8.41 -16.06 -6.44
CA LYS A 95 8.70 -17.48 -6.19
C LYS A 95 7.94 -18.43 -7.11
N VAL A 96 6.65 -18.18 -7.37
CA VAL A 96 5.86 -18.99 -8.33
C VAL A 96 6.46 -18.90 -9.74
N LEU A 97 7.00 -17.74 -10.11
CA LEU A 97 7.61 -17.49 -11.42
C LEU A 97 9.12 -17.87 -11.49
N ASN A 98 9.65 -18.53 -10.46
CA ASN A 98 11.06 -18.91 -10.32
C ASN A 98 12.04 -17.73 -10.43
N ILE A 99 11.66 -16.56 -9.92
CA ILE A 99 12.52 -15.38 -9.83
C ILE A 99 13.25 -15.39 -8.47
N PRO A 100 14.58 -15.26 -8.43
CA PRO A 100 15.36 -15.18 -7.20
C PRO A 100 14.89 -14.03 -6.28
N SER A 101 14.94 -14.21 -4.96
CA SER A 101 14.46 -13.18 -4.03
C SER A 101 15.30 -11.89 -4.07
N ASP A 102 16.60 -11.99 -4.33
CA ASP A 102 17.51 -10.85 -4.51
C ASP A 102 17.28 -10.08 -5.82
N HIS A 103 16.38 -10.57 -6.67
CA HIS A 103 15.90 -9.88 -7.87
C HIS A 103 14.54 -9.18 -7.65
N VAL A 104 14.01 -9.20 -6.43
CA VAL A 104 12.69 -8.65 -6.10
C VAL A 104 12.84 -7.43 -5.20
N TYR A 105 12.35 -6.30 -5.67
CA TYR A 105 12.33 -5.02 -4.97
C TYR A 105 10.88 -4.60 -4.77
N SER A 106 10.50 -4.27 -3.54
CA SER A 106 9.10 -3.99 -3.23
C SER A 106 8.89 -3.10 -2.02
N THR A 107 7.63 -2.75 -1.75
CA THR A 107 7.24 -2.01 -0.54
C THR A 107 7.43 -2.92 0.68
N GLU A 108 8.48 -2.65 1.46
CA GLU A 108 8.76 -3.37 2.70
C GLU A 108 7.60 -3.22 3.69
N LEU A 109 7.12 -4.36 4.23
CA LEU A 109 6.05 -4.40 5.23
C LEU A 109 6.47 -5.32 6.37
N ASN A 110 7.03 -4.74 7.42
CA ASN A 110 7.39 -5.46 8.64
C ASN A 110 6.25 -5.34 9.67
N ILE A 111 5.42 -6.38 9.76
CA ILE A 111 4.22 -6.38 10.61
C ILE A 111 4.57 -6.22 12.08
N ASN A 112 5.60 -6.92 12.56
CA ASN A 112 5.97 -6.89 13.98
C ASN A 112 6.49 -5.51 14.37
N GLN A 113 7.39 -4.95 13.56
CA GLN A 113 7.95 -3.62 13.81
C GLN A 113 6.85 -2.54 13.78
N LEU A 114 5.91 -2.62 12.84
CA LEU A 114 4.80 -1.67 12.78
C LEU A 114 3.87 -1.86 13.99
N LYS A 115 3.54 -3.09 14.39
CA LYS A 115 2.69 -3.34 15.57
C LYS A 115 3.26 -2.75 16.86
N ASP A 116 4.57 -2.83 17.05
CA ASP A 116 5.22 -2.30 18.25
C ASP A 116 5.12 -0.76 18.35
N GLY A 117 5.03 -0.07 17.21
CA GLY A 117 4.83 1.39 17.14
C GLY A 117 3.37 1.84 17.26
N LEU A 118 2.42 0.92 17.09
CA LEU A 118 0.99 1.20 16.99
C LEU A 118 0.29 1.07 18.35
N ILE A 119 0.67 1.94 19.30
CA ILE A 119 -0.08 2.11 20.53
C ILE A 119 -1.33 2.94 20.20
N ASP A 120 -2.52 2.38 20.45
CA ASP A 120 -3.82 3.06 20.28
C ASP A 120 -4.35 3.26 18.83
N ILE A 121 -3.87 2.45 17.87
CA ILE A 121 -4.32 2.51 16.45
C ILE A 121 -5.83 2.37 16.26
N LYS A 122 -6.53 1.72 17.20
CA LYS A 122 -7.95 1.44 17.06
C LYS A 122 -8.77 2.73 17.00
N ASP A 123 -8.46 3.70 17.86
CA ASP A 123 -9.18 4.97 17.89
C ASP A 123 -8.83 5.83 16.67
N SER A 124 -7.58 5.79 16.21
CA SER A 124 -7.15 6.40 14.95
C SER A 124 -7.88 5.84 13.74
N ILE A 125 -8.05 4.51 13.64
CA ILE A 125 -8.81 3.87 12.56
C ILE A 125 -10.29 4.25 12.65
N VAL A 126 -10.87 4.25 13.85
CA VAL A 126 -12.26 4.67 14.04
C VAL A 126 -12.45 6.11 13.58
N PHE A 127 -11.53 7.01 13.90
CA PHE A 127 -11.55 8.40 13.44
C PHE A 127 -11.44 8.50 11.91
N LEU A 128 -10.47 7.80 11.30
CA LEU A 128 -10.30 7.78 9.84
C LEU A 128 -11.57 7.30 9.12
N ILE A 129 -12.23 6.28 9.64
CA ILE A 129 -13.43 5.72 9.02
C ILE A 129 -14.63 6.63 9.28
N LYS A 130 -14.90 6.99 10.53
CA LYS A 130 -16.15 7.67 10.91
C LYS A 130 -16.16 9.17 10.66
N GLU A 131 -15.00 9.81 10.69
CA GLU A 131 -14.92 11.26 10.51
C GLU A 131 -14.47 11.57 9.08
N ILE A 132 -13.34 11.03 8.64
CA ILE A 132 -12.75 11.39 7.34
C ILE A 132 -13.47 10.68 6.19
N PHE A 133 -13.57 9.36 6.22
CA PHE A 133 -14.16 8.60 5.12
C PHE A 133 -15.67 8.82 4.98
N GLU A 134 -16.41 8.92 6.09
CA GLU A 134 -17.84 9.29 6.02
C GLU A 134 -18.04 10.70 5.45
N LYS A 135 -17.21 11.68 5.82
CA LYS A 135 -17.23 13.04 5.24
C LYS A 135 -16.97 13.00 3.74
N TYR A 136 -15.99 12.22 3.28
CA TYR A 136 -15.73 12.02 1.85
C TYR A 136 -16.97 11.47 1.12
N LEU A 137 -17.65 10.48 1.69
CA LEU A 137 -18.86 9.90 1.10
C LEU A 137 -20.03 10.90 1.05
N LEU A 138 -20.24 11.68 2.11
CA LEU A 138 -21.29 12.69 2.19
C LEU A 138 -21.08 13.84 1.20
N ASN A 139 -19.84 14.16 0.87
CA ASN A 139 -19.47 15.19 -0.11
C ASN A 139 -19.31 14.61 -1.53
N ASN A 140 -20.14 13.63 -1.90
CA ASN A 140 -20.14 13.02 -3.24
C ASN A 140 -18.78 12.47 -3.69
N LYS A 141 -17.95 11.99 -2.75
CA LYS A 141 -16.60 11.46 -3.02
C LYS A 141 -15.64 12.50 -3.58
N ASP A 142 -15.85 13.76 -3.22
CA ASP A 142 -14.91 14.84 -3.51
C ASP A 142 -13.72 14.79 -2.56
N LEU A 143 -12.54 14.57 -3.12
CA LEU A 143 -11.29 14.49 -2.34
C LEU A 143 -10.97 15.83 -1.68
N GLU A 144 -11.26 16.97 -2.35
CA GLU A 144 -10.95 18.31 -1.81
C GLU A 144 -11.60 18.54 -0.44
N SER A 145 -12.74 17.91 -0.19
CA SER A 145 -13.43 18.01 1.09
C SER A 145 -12.67 17.41 2.28
N VAL A 146 -11.68 16.53 2.06
CA VAL A 146 -10.99 15.76 3.10
C VAL A 146 -9.46 15.81 3.04
N ILE A 147 -8.85 16.53 2.09
CA ILE A 147 -7.39 16.60 1.94
C ILE A 147 -6.70 17.04 3.23
N ASP A 148 -7.18 18.12 3.85
CA ASP A 148 -6.56 18.64 5.08
C ASP A 148 -6.68 17.65 6.25
N ASP A 149 -7.81 16.94 6.33
CA ASP A 149 -8.00 15.89 7.34
C ASP A 149 -7.02 14.71 7.12
N LEU A 150 -6.80 14.33 5.87
CA LEU A 150 -5.85 13.27 5.48
C LEU A 150 -4.40 13.69 5.71
N ASN A 151 -4.04 14.95 5.41
CA ASN A 151 -2.74 15.54 5.70
C ASN A 151 -2.46 15.49 7.21
N GLU A 152 -3.41 15.96 8.03
CA GLU A 152 -3.28 15.94 9.50
C GLU A 152 -3.09 14.50 10.00
N PHE A 153 -3.91 13.58 9.48
CA PHE A 153 -3.97 12.21 9.94
C PHE A 153 -2.70 11.41 9.62
N PHE A 154 -2.23 11.46 8.36
CA PHE A 154 -1.10 10.66 7.90
C PHE A 154 0.26 11.32 8.12
N LEU A 155 0.35 12.66 8.11
CA LEU A 155 1.63 13.36 8.00
C LEU A 155 1.97 14.23 9.22
N GLU A 156 1.01 14.97 9.78
CA GLU A 156 1.31 15.95 10.82
C GLU A 156 1.26 15.40 12.24
N LYS A 157 0.23 14.60 12.57
CA LYS A 157 0.04 14.06 13.93
C LYS A 157 0.53 12.62 14.10
N GLN A 158 1.01 11.97 13.01
CA GLN A 158 1.39 10.54 12.97
C GLN A 158 0.49 9.71 13.87
N ARG A 159 -0.83 9.79 13.64
CA ARG A 159 -1.81 9.04 14.45
C ARG A 159 -1.69 7.53 14.24
N ILE A 160 -0.91 7.13 13.24
CA ILE A 160 -0.51 5.78 12.84
C ILE A 160 0.79 5.82 12.05
#